data_AF-A0A0D6PYH2-F1
#
_entry.id   AF-A0A0D6PYH2-F1
#
_cell.length_a   1.000
_cell.length_b   1.000
_cell.length_c   1.000
_cell.angle_alpha   90.00
_cell.angle_beta   90.00
_cell.angle_gamma   90.00
#
_symmetry.space_group_name_H-M   'P 1'
#
loop_
_entity.id
_entity.type
_entity.pdbx_description
1 polymer ?
#
loop_
_entity_poly.entity_id
_entity_poly.type
_entity_poly.pdbx_seq_one_letter_code
_entity_poly.pdbx_strand_id
1 'polypeptide(L)'
;MLMMSFKAGRWLALAACMAAVSVPVMAAEETGEPTHAQPALPAVPLTITSADGVKHTFTVEKAMTPREQQVGEMFRPSVPADGGMIFVWPYPRQSDMWMQHTQAPLDIVFIGADNRVSSIVENAVPLSLARISSHGPVRATLELQAGITEKLGIVVGDRVDSAVLNAGPSAK
;
A
#
# COMPACT_ATOMS: atom_id res chain seq x y z
N MET A 1 37.80 71.38 34.92
CA MET A 1 36.97 71.90 33.80
C MET A 1 37.14 70.90 32.64
N LEU A 2 36.39 69.80 32.48
CA LEU A 2 34.93 69.62 32.30
C LEU A 2 34.41 70.63 31.26
N MET A 3 33.86 70.33 30.07
CA MET A 3 33.12 69.21 29.48
C MET A 3 33.48 69.11 27.97
N MET A 4 33.72 67.92 27.39
CA MET A 4 32.79 67.05 26.63
C MET A 4 32.17 67.65 25.34
N SER A 5 32.59 67.05 24.22
CA SER A 5 31.98 67.09 22.88
C SER A 5 30.61 66.38 22.84
N PHE A 6 29.70 66.83 21.98
CA PHE A 6 28.61 66.00 21.46
C PHE A 6 28.37 66.28 19.97
N LYS A 7 28.70 65.31 19.12
CA LYS A 7 28.31 65.25 17.69
C LYS A 7 27.05 64.39 17.63
N ALA A 8 25.96 64.94 17.09
CA ALA A 8 24.70 64.22 16.87
C ALA A 8 24.89 63.13 15.80
N GLY A 9 24.80 61.86 16.19
CA GLY A 9 24.77 60.72 15.28
C GLY A 9 23.34 60.41 14.83
N ARG A 10 23.11 60.38 13.52
CA ARG A 10 21.88 59.84 12.91
C ARG A 10 21.90 58.32 13.04
N TRP A 11 20.92 57.76 13.75
CA TRP A 11 20.70 56.32 13.82
C TRP A 11 19.80 55.91 12.64
N LEU A 12 20.36 55.22 11.66
CA LEU A 12 19.60 54.46 10.67
C LEU A 12 19.31 53.08 11.28
N ALA A 13 18.07 52.84 11.67
CA ALA A 13 17.62 51.50 12.03
C ALA A 13 17.43 50.68 10.74
N LEU A 14 18.33 49.72 10.47
CA LEU A 14 18.07 48.66 9.50
C LEU A 14 17.10 47.66 10.14
N ALA A 15 15.86 47.62 9.65
CA ALA A 15 14.95 46.52 9.93
C ALA A 15 15.42 45.29 9.13
N ALA A 16 16.06 44.33 9.82
CA ALA A 16 16.39 43.04 9.26
C ALA A 16 15.11 42.18 9.21
N CYS A 17 14.46 42.10 8.04
CA CYS A 17 13.46 41.07 7.78
C CYS A 17 14.15 39.69 7.73
N MET A 18 14.12 38.95 8.84
CA MET A 18 14.37 37.51 8.80
C MET A 18 13.17 36.85 8.11
N ALA A 19 13.27 36.64 6.80
CA ALA A 19 12.39 35.69 6.13
C ALA A 19 12.80 34.28 6.60
N ALA A 20 11.99 33.67 7.46
CA ALA A 20 12.13 32.28 7.80
C ALA A 20 11.83 31.46 6.54
N VAL A 21 12.89 30.98 5.87
CA VAL A 21 12.77 30.02 4.79
C VAL A 21 12.39 28.69 5.42
N SER A 22 11.10 28.40 5.47
CA SER A 22 10.58 27.07 5.79
C SER A 22 10.95 26.14 4.65
N VAL A 23 12.07 25.44 4.80
CA VAL A 23 12.42 24.32 3.91
C VAL A 23 11.36 23.24 4.13
N PRO A 24 10.58 22.85 3.11
CA PRO A 24 9.64 21.75 3.27
C PRO A 24 10.43 20.49 3.57
N VAL A 25 10.15 19.85 4.71
CA VAL A 25 10.62 18.50 5.00
C VAL A 25 9.98 17.60 3.94
N MET A 26 10.76 17.25 2.92
CA MET A 26 10.45 16.15 2.03
C MET A 26 10.51 14.88 2.86
N ALA A 27 9.44 14.09 2.86
CA ALA A 27 9.43 12.79 3.50
C ALA A 27 10.60 11.97 2.95
N ALA A 28 11.59 11.68 3.80
CA ALA A 28 12.68 10.80 3.43
C ALA A 28 12.09 9.43 3.12
N GLU A 29 12.34 8.91 1.91
CA GLU A 29 11.99 7.53 1.61
C GLU A 29 12.82 6.63 2.53
N GLU A 30 12.16 5.83 3.38
CA GLU A 30 12.83 4.83 4.21
C GLU A 30 13.47 3.79 3.29
N THR A 31 14.78 3.86 3.12
CA THR A 31 15.56 2.91 2.30
C THR A 31 16.00 1.66 3.06
N GLY A 32 15.58 1.50 4.32
CA GLY A 32 15.92 0.35 5.17
C GLY A 32 14.90 -0.78 5.12
N GLU A 33 15.26 -1.94 5.67
CA GLU A 33 14.32 -3.05 5.88
C GLU A 33 13.08 -2.57 6.69
N PRO A 34 11.85 -2.97 6.32
CA PRO A 34 10.66 -2.71 7.12
C PRO A 34 10.83 -3.22 8.56
N THR A 35 10.48 -2.41 9.56
CA THR A 35 10.56 -2.80 10.99
C THR A 35 9.23 -2.65 11.74
N HIS A 36 8.25 -2.01 11.12
CA HIS A 36 6.93 -1.75 11.68
C HIS A 36 5.89 -1.71 10.56
N ALA A 37 4.62 -1.83 10.93
CA ALA A 37 3.52 -1.74 9.98
C ALA A 37 3.52 -0.36 9.31
N GLN A 38 3.30 -0.33 8.00
CA GLN A 38 3.07 0.93 7.30
C GLN A 38 1.76 1.60 7.78
N PRO A 39 1.65 2.93 7.69
CA PRO A 39 0.39 3.63 7.89
C PRO A 39 -0.72 3.10 7.00
N ALA A 40 -1.98 3.32 7.39
CA ALA A 40 -3.13 2.98 6.56
C ALA A 40 -3.05 3.70 5.20
N LEU A 41 -3.12 2.93 4.12
CA LEU A 41 -3.07 3.41 2.75
C LEU A 41 -4.47 3.83 2.27
N PRO A 42 -4.57 4.61 1.18
CA PRO A 42 -5.85 4.90 0.56
C PRO A 42 -6.57 3.61 0.13
N ALA A 43 -7.76 3.39 0.68
CA ALA A 43 -8.56 2.20 0.38
C ALA A 43 -9.59 2.44 -0.75
N VAL A 44 -10.00 1.35 -1.40
CA VAL A 44 -11.05 1.34 -2.42
C VAL A 44 -11.98 0.14 -2.23
N PRO A 45 -13.25 0.23 -2.64
CA PRO A 45 -14.10 -0.95 -2.74
C PRO A 45 -13.57 -1.90 -3.82
N LEU A 46 -13.64 -3.19 -3.54
CA LEU A 46 -13.39 -4.28 -4.46
C LEU A 46 -14.50 -5.31 -4.32
N THR A 47 -15.07 -5.74 -5.43
CA THR A 47 -16.13 -6.75 -5.46
C THR A 47 -15.64 -7.98 -6.19
N ILE A 48 -15.79 -9.15 -5.57
CA ILE A 48 -15.65 -10.46 -6.21
C ILE A 48 -17.06 -10.98 -6.49
N THR A 49 -17.32 -11.29 -7.75
CA THR A 49 -18.61 -11.82 -8.22
C THR A 49 -18.44 -13.26 -8.68
N SER A 50 -19.13 -14.18 -8.00
CA SER A 50 -19.14 -15.60 -8.32
C SER A 50 -19.91 -15.90 -9.61
N ALA A 51 -19.69 -17.09 -10.18
CA ALA A 51 -20.34 -17.49 -11.43
C ALA A 51 -21.87 -17.46 -11.40
N ASP A 52 -22.48 -17.66 -10.23
CA ASP A 52 -23.92 -17.58 -9.96
C ASP A 52 -24.43 -16.14 -9.72
N GLY A 53 -23.54 -15.15 -9.74
CA GLY A 53 -23.85 -13.74 -9.55
C GLY A 53 -23.83 -13.26 -8.09
N VAL A 54 -23.48 -14.12 -7.12
CA VAL A 54 -23.27 -13.69 -5.73
C VAL A 54 -22.10 -12.71 -5.66
N LYS A 55 -22.26 -11.65 -4.87
CA LYS A 55 -21.27 -10.56 -4.76
C LYS A 55 -20.72 -10.47 -3.34
N HIS A 56 -19.40 -10.47 -3.24
CA HIS A 56 -18.65 -10.25 -2.01
C HIS A 56 -17.88 -8.93 -2.13
N THR A 57 -18.10 -8.00 -1.21
CA THR A 57 -17.45 -6.67 -1.24
C THR A 57 -16.46 -6.55 -0.11
N PHE A 58 -15.29 -6.02 -0.44
CA PHE A 58 -14.18 -5.74 0.46
C PHE A 58 -13.77 -4.27 0.33
N THR A 59 -13.22 -3.71 1.41
CA THR A 59 -12.54 -2.41 1.41
C THR A 59 -11.04 -2.67 1.48
N VAL A 60 -10.33 -2.47 0.38
CA VAL A 60 -8.92 -2.88 0.24
C VAL A 60 -7.99 -1.68 0.15
N GLU A 61 -6.94 -1.69 0.94
CA GLU A 61 -5.82 -0.75 0.86
C GLU A 61 -5.06 -0.94 -0.45
N LYS A 62 -4.63 0.16 -1.11
CA LYS A 62 -3.91 0.08 -2.38
C LYS A 62 -2.41 0.27 -2.18
N ALA A 63 -1.64 -0.79 -2.37
CA ALA A 63 -0.17 -0.73 -2.40
C ALA A 63 0.31 -0.36 -3.83
N MET A 64 0.60 0.91 -4.05
CA MET A 64 0.89 1.49 -5.37
C MET A 64 2.38 1.75 -5.60
N THR A 65 3.16 1.95 -4.54
CA THR A 65 4.60 2.18 -4.62
C THR A 65 5.40 0.89 -4.34
N PRO A 66 6.65 0.78 -4.82
CA PRO A 66 7.49 -0.37 -4.48
C PRO A 66 7.65 -0.59 -2.98
N ARG A 67 7.73 0.49 -2.19
CA ARG A 67 7.82 0.40 -0.73
C ARG A 67 6.53 -0.15 -0.13
N GLU A 68 5.37 0.38 -0.53
CA GLU A 68 4.08 -0.12 -0.03
C GLU A 68 3.87 -1.59 -0.36
N GLN A 69 4.29 -2.01 -1.57
CA GLN A 69 4.21 -3.38 -2.04
C GLN A 69 5.21 -4.31 -1.34
N GLN A 70 6.39 -3.81 -1.01
CA GLN A 70 7.37 -4.56 -0.23
C GLN A 70 6.87 -4.82 1.20
N VAL A 71 6.23 -3.82 1.83
CA VAL A 71 5.74 -3.92 3.21
C VAL A 71 4.46 -4.74 3.28
N GLY A 72 3.50 -4.56 2.37
CA GLY A 72 2.25 -5.31 2.39
C GLY A 72 1.54 -5.26 3.75
N GLU A 73 1.09 -6.42 4.21
CA GLU A 73 0.46 -6.64 5.53
C GLU A 73 1.46 -6.90 6.68
N MET A 74 2.76 -6.64 6.50
CA MET A 74 3.77 -6.88 7.54
C MET A 74 3.42 -6.18 8.87
N PHE A 75 3.75 -6.87 9.98
CA PHE A 75 3.60 -6.42 11.36
C PHE A 75 2.17 -6.15 11.84
N ARG A 76 1.15 -6.29 10.99
CA ARG A 76 -0.24 -6.13 11.39
C ARG A 76 -0.70 -7.40 12.13
N PRO A 77 -1.38 -7.26 13.30
CA PRO A 77 -1.78 -8.41 14.10
C PRO A 77 -2.98 -9.16 13.49
N SER A 78 -3.74 -8.52 12.60
CA SER A 78 -4.95 -9.07 11.98
C SER A 78 -5.32 -8.32 10.71
N VAL A 79 -6.00 -8.98 9.79
CA VAL A 79 -6.71 -8.37 8.64
C VAL A 79 -8.22 -8.45 8.88
N PRO A 80 -9.00 -7.37 8.67
CA PRO A 80 -10.46 -7.39 8.79
C PRO A 80 -11.11 -8.37 7.81
N ALA A 81 -12.24 -8.97 8.18
CA ALA A 81 -12.94 -9.94 7.34
C ALA A 81 -13.49 -9.35 6.03
N ASP A 82 -13.79 -8.06 6.02
CA ASP A 82 -14.21 -7.26 4.87
C ASP A 82 -13.10 -6.32 4.37
N GLY A 83 -11.86 -6.56 4.81
CA GLY A 83 -10.68 -5.76 4.48
C GLY A 83 -9.61 -6.55 3.73
N GLY A 84 -8.53 -5.86 3.38
CA GLY A 84 -7.35 -6.46 2.75
C GLY A 84 -6.47 -5.44 2.05
N MET A 85 -5.55 -5.93 1.24
CA MET A 85 -4.64 -5.10 0.46
C MET A 85 -4.51 -5.59 -0.97
N ILE A 86 -4.51 -4.66 -1.93
CA ILE A 86 -4.35 -4.95 -3.35
C ILE A 86 -3.06 -4.34 -3.90
N PHE A 87 -2.34 -5.17 -4.64
CA PHE A 87 -1.11 -4.87 -5.34
C PHE A 87 -1.44 -4.87 -6.83
N VAL A 88 -1.24 -3.75 -7.52
CA VAL A 88 -1.51 -3.65 -8.97
C VAL A 88 -0.21 -3.46 -9.72
N TRP A 89 0.01 -4.34 -10.72
CA TRP A 89 1.22 -4.32 -11.54
C TRP A 89 1.05 -3.41 -12.75
N PRO A 90 2.12 -2.74 -13.20
CA PRO A 90 2.06 -1.88 -14.38
C PRO A 90 1.76 -2.65 -15.68
N TYR A 91 2.11 -3.94 -15.72
CA TYR A 91 1.79 -4.88 -16.78
C TYR A 91 1.62 -6.28 -16.17
N PRO A 92 0.83 -7.18 -16.80
CA PRO A 92 0.70 -8.56 -16.33
C PRO A 92 2.07 -9.25 -16.24
N ARG A 93 2.36 -9.83 -15.07
CA ARG A 93 3.65 -10.47 -14.76
C ARG A 93 3.45 -11.64 -13.81
N GLN A 94 4.44 -12.53 -13.70
CA GLN A 94 4.47 -13.44 -12.56
C GLN A 94 4.60 -12.60 -11.28
N SER A 95 3.71 -12.87 -10.34
CA SER A 95 3.71 -12.29 -8.99
C SER A 95 4.21 -13.36 -8.03
N ASP A 96 5.25 -13.02 -7.28
CA ASP A 96 5.82 -13.88 -6.25
C ASP A 96 5.70 -13.14 -4.92
N MET A 97 5.05 -13.78 -3.97
CA MET A 97 4.75 -13.27 -2.64
C MET A 97 5.43 -14.14 -1.57
N TRP A 98 5.40 -13.66 -0.34
CA TRP A 98 5.86 -14.38 0.86
C TRP A 98 5.11 -13.86 2.08
N MET A 99 5.37 -14.44 3.25
CA MET A 99 4.77 -14.03 4.52
C MET A 99 5.81 -13.46 5.49
N GLN A 100 6.95 -12.98 4.98
CA GLN A 100 8.01 -12.39 5.80
C GLN A 100 7.43 -11.26 6.66
N HIS A 101 7.62 -11.32 7.98
CA HIS A 101 7.09 -10.36 8.96
C HIS A 101 5.56 -10.20 9.01
N THR A 102 4.80 -11.00 8.24
CA THR A 102 3.33 -11.02 8.28
C THR A 102 2.85 -11.96 9.38
N GLN A 103 2.22 -11.39 10.41
CA GLN A 103 1.75 -12.14 11.59
C GLN A 103 0.36 -12.73 11.40
N ALA A 104 -0.53 -11.98 10.72
CA ALA A 104 -1.84 -12.48 10.35
C ALA A 104 -1.72 -13.53 9.23
N PRO A 105 -2.38 -14.70 9.32
CA PRO A 105 -2.50 -15.60 8.18
C PRO A 105 -3.38 -14.95 7.11
N LEU A 106 -3.08 -15.22 5.84
CA LEU A 106 -3.75 -14.58 4.70
C LEU A 106 -4.26 -15.61 3.68
N ASP A 107 -5.33 -15.25 2.99
CA ASP A 107 -5.62 -15.80 1.66
C ASP A 107 -4.97 -14.89 0.61
N ILE A 108 -4.23 -15.47 -0.33
CA ILE A 108 -3.55 -14.73 -1.40
C ILE A 108 -4.24 -15.07 -2.71
N VAL A 109 -4.96 -14.09 -3.26
CA VAL A 109 -5.76 -14.20 -4.48
C VAL A 109 -5.03 -13.52 -5.63
N PHE A 110 -4.65 -14.29 -6.64
CA PHE A 110 -3.99 -13.77 -7.82
C PHE A 110 -5.02 -13.45 -8.91
N ILE A 111 -4.94 -12.28 -9.53
CA ILE A 111 -5.95 -11.76 -10.47
C ILE A 111 -5.35 -11.62 -11.87
N GLY A 112 -5.92 -12.34 -12.83
CA GLY A 112 -5.53 -12.35 -14.24
C GLY A 112 -5.81 -11.03 -14.97
N ALA A 113 -5.23 -10.88 -16.17
CA ALA A 113 -5.37 -9.68 -17.00
C ALA A 113 -6.83 -9.36 -17.39
N ASP A 114 -7.69 -10.38 -17.40
CA ASP A 114 -9.13 -10.30 -17.69
C ASP A 114 -9.99 -9.98 -16.46
N ASN A 115 -9.36 -9.57 -15.35
CA ASN A 115 -10.01 -9.29 -14.07
C ASN A 115 -10.74 -10.51 -13.49
N ARG A 116 -10.17 -11.70 -13.63
CA ARG A 116 -10.66 -12.91 -12.97
C ARG A 116 -9.65 -13.49 -11.99
N VAL A 117 -10.14 -14.20 -10.98
CA VAL A 117 -9.27 -15.00 -10.10
C VAL A 117 -8.55 -16.05 -10.93
N SER A 118 -7.22 -16.00 -10.93
CA SER A 118 -6.35 -16.93 -11.65
C SER A 118 -5.92 -18.11 -10.78
N SER A 119 -5.62 -17.83 -9.51
CA SER A 119 -5.28 -18.83 -8.49
C SER A 119 -5.49 -18.25 -7.10
N ILE A 120 -5.64 -19.13 -6.12
CA ILE A 120 -5.79 -18.78 -4.71
C ILE A 120 -4.81 -19.64 -3.92
N VAL A 121 -4.10 -19.04 -2.98
CA VAL A 121 -3.36 -19.75 -1.93
C VAL A 121 -4.02 -19.40 -0.61
N GLU A 122 -4.80 -20.34 -0.10
CA GLU A 122 -5.55 -20.19 1.14
C GLU A 122 -4.63 -20.42 2.36
N ASN A 123 -4.93 -19.73 3.46
CA ASN A 123 -4.26 -19.95 4.74
C ASN A 123 -2.72 -19.91 4.68
N ALA A 124 -2.16 -18.93 3.94
CA ALA A 124 -0.73 -18.70 3.85
C ALA A 124 -0.11 -18.58 5.25
N VAL A 125 1.00 -19.29 5.45
CA VAL A 125 1.59 -19.52 6.78
C VAL A 125 2.31 -18.25 7.27
N PRO A 126 1.94 -17.68 8.44
CA PRO A 126 2.61 -16.53 9.00
C PRO A 126 4.13 -16.68 9.10
N LEU A 127 4.85 -15.58 8.86
CA LEU A 127 6.32 -15.48 8.96
C LEU A 127 7.11 -16.38 7.99
N SER A 128 6.43 -17.10 7.09
CA SER A 128 7.09 -17.99 6.13
C SER A 128 7.82 -17.22 5.02
N LEU A 129 9.05 -17.68 4.72
CA LEU A 129 9.83 -17.21 3.56
C LEU A 129 9.63 -18.09 2.32
N ALA A 130 8.73 -19.07 2.39
CA ALA A 130 8.40 -19.90 1.24
C ALA A 130 7.80 -19.02 0.14
N ARG A 131 8.29 -19.19 -1.08
CA ARG A 131 7.78 -18.46 -2.24
C ARG A 131 6.36 -18.92 -2.56
N ILE A 132 5.45 -17.96 -2.67
CA ILE A 132 4.07 -18.15 -3.10
C ILE A 132 3.94 -17.52 -4.49
N SER A 133 3.71 -18.33 -5.53
CA SER A 133 3.76 -17.87 -6.91
C SER A 133 2.38 -17.86 -7.55
N SER A 134 2.13 -16.87 -8.41
CA SER A 134 0.92 -16.82 -9.23
C SER A 134 0.84 -17.93 -10.29
N HIS A 135 1.94 -18.64 -10.56
CA HIS A 135 2.05 -19.67 -11.61
C HIS A 135 1.70 -19.20 -13.03
N GLY A 136 1.79 -17.89 -13.28
CA GLY A 136 1.47 -17.28 -14.56
C GLY A 136 1.36 -15.76 -14.48
N PRO A 137 1.21 -15.07 -15.63
CA PRO A 137 1.07 -13.62 -15.65
C PRO A 137 -0.26 -13.17 -15.05
N VAL A 138 -0.18 -12.33 -14.02
CA VAL A 138 -1.32 -11.73 -13.32
C VAL A 138 -1.15 -10.21 -13.29
N ARG A 139 -2.26 -9.47 -13.29
CA ARG A 139 -2.24 -8.00 -13.26
C ARG A 139 -2.28 -7.45 -11.84
N ALA A 140 -2.74 -8.25 -10.89
CA ALA A 140 -2.83 -7.86 -9.49
C ALA A 140 -2.75 -9.08 -8.56
N THR A 141 -2.40 -8.81 -7.31
CA THR A 141 -2.52 -9.73 -6.18
C THR A 141 -3.39 -9.06 -5.12
N LEU A 142 -4.28 -9.82 -4.49
CA LEU A 142 -5.16 -9.38 -3.40
C LEU A 142 -4.88 -10.25 -2.18
N GLU A 143 -4.54 -9.62 -1.07
CA GLU A 143 -4.39 -10.24 0.24
C GLU A 143 -5.66 -10.02 1.06
N LEU A 144 -6.22 -11.10 1.60
CA LEU A 144 -7.41 -11.10 2.45
C LEU A 144 -7.15 -11.86 3.75
N GLN A 145 -8.06 -11.74 4.71
CA GLN A 145 -8.07 -12.59 5.90
C GLN A 145 -8.09 -14.09 5.50
N ALA A 146 -7.25 -14.90 6.15
CA ALA A 146 -7.21 -16.35 5.89
C ALA A 146 -8.58 -17.03 6.06
N GLY A 147 -8.87 -17.96 5.15
CA GLY A 147 -10.08 -18.78 5.11
C GLY A 147 -11.34 -18.04 4.64
N ILE A 148 -11.24 -16.75 4.28
CA ILE A 148 -12.41 -16.01 3.82
C ILE A 148 -12.84 -16.44 2.42
N THR A 149 -11.89 -16.86 1.57
CA THR A 149 -12.18 -17.33 0.22
C THR A 149 -12.98 -18.64 0.26
N GLU A 150 -12.52 -19.62 1.04
CA GLU A 150 -13.26 -20.85 1.33
C GLU A 150 -14.66 -20.56 1.92
N LYS A 151 -14.72 -19.72 2.97
CA LYS A 151 -15.97 -19.39 3.67
C LYS A 151 -17.02 -18.77 2.75
N LEU A 152 -16.59 -17.96 1.77
CA LEU A 152 -17.47 -17.28 0.84
C LEU A 152 -17.68 -18.05 -0.46
N GLY A 153 -16.98 -19.18 -0.66
CA GLY A 153 -17.05 -19.94 -1.91
C GLY A 153 -16.41 -19.21 -3.10
N ILE A 154 -15.42 -18.35 -2.84
CA ILE A 154 -14.68 -17.64 -3.90
C ILE A 154 -13.74 -18.64 -4.57
N VAL A 155 -13.82 -18.74 -5.90
CA VAL A 155 -13.07 -19.74 -6.67
C VAL A 155 -12.35 -19.13 -7.88
N VAL A 156 -11.45 -19.91 -8.47
CA VAL A 156 -10.81 -19.58 -9.75
C VAL A 156 -11.88 -19.31 -10.83
N GLY A 157 -11.70 -18.22 -11.56
CA GLY A 157 -12.63 -17.75 -12.59
C GLY A 157 -13.61 -16.68 -12.11
N ASP A 158 -13.78 -16.47 -10.81
CA ASP A 158 -14.65 -15.41 -10.28
C ASP A 158 -14.16 -14.03 -10.73
N ARG A 159 -15.11 -13.13 -11.00
CA ARG A 159 -14.82 -11.81 -11.56
C ARG A 159 -14.48 -10.84 -10.45
N VAL A 160 -13.43 -10.04 -10.64
CA VAL A 160 -12.98 -9.02 -9.70
C VAL A 160 -13.16 -7.63 -10.30
N ASP A 161 -13.96 -6.79 -9.66
CA ASP A 161 -14.21 -5.42 -10.09
C ASP A 161 -13.74 -4.43 -9.01
N SER A 162 -12.92 -3.46 -9.40
CA SER A 162 -12.53 -2.32 -8.55
C SER A 162 -12.04 -1.16 -9.42
N ALA A 163 -12.20 0.08 -8.94
CA ALA A 163 -11.68 1.26 -9.62
C ALA A 163 -10.16 1.20 -9.82
N VAL A 164 -9.42 0.58 -8.91
CA VAL A 164 -7.95 0.44 -9.03
C VAL A 164 -7.50 -0.49 -10.15
N LEU A 165 -8.36 -1.43 -10.55
CA LEU A 165 -8.12 -2.31 -11.71
C LEU A 165 -8.49 -1.63 -13.04
N ASN A 166 -9.27 -0.56 -12.99
CA ASN A 166 -9.72 0.19 -14.17
C ASN A 166 -8.86 1.43 -14.44
N ALA A 167 -8.13 1.91 -13.43
CA ALA A 167 -7.08 2.90 -13.62
C ALA A 167 -5.94 2.23 -14.41
N GLY A 168 -5.65 2.73 -15.62
CA GLY A 168 -4.44 2.36 -16.34
C GLY A 168 -3.20 2.59 -15.45
N PRO A 169 -2.04 1.99 -15.78
CA PRO A 169 -0.83 2.17 -14.99
C PRO A 169 -0.61 3.67 -14.77
N SER A 170 -0.57 4.09 -13.51
CA SER A 170 -0.24 5.47 -13.17
C SER A 170 1.18 5.71 -13.68
N ALA A 171 1.29 6.43 -14.79
CA ALA A 171 2.58 6.87 -15.31
C ALA A 171 3.23 7.72 -14.20
N LYS A 172 4.36 7.25 -13.68
CA LYS A 172 5.33 8.11 -13.03
C LYS A 172 6.29 8.63 -14.10
#